data_AF-A0A919I9T6-F1
#
_entry.id   AF-A0A919I9T6-F1
#
_cell.length_a   1.000
_cell.length_b   1.000
_cell.length_c   1.000
_cell.angle_alpha   90.00
_cell.angle_beta   90.00
_cell.angle_gamma   90.00
#
_symmetry.space_group_name_H-M   'P 1'
#
loop_
_entity.id
_entity.type
_entity.pdbx_description
1 polymer ?
#
loop_
_entity_poly.entity_id
_entity_poly.type
_entity_poly.pdbx_seq_one_letter_code
_entity_poly.pdbx_strand_id
1 'polypeptide(L)'
;MRRFLAAFGLVGFIYSAEAQIVVSPSTAFAVGSSTNVVIATTDKIDINSPIDFSPGHVDFHLFGAGTLKSTSPITINNLTINAVGNYAVLGQWTVTDDINLVKGKLIVPTRLASTDQLLYTGANLGRNGMPGSDLSYIQGPFAQKDSKSYKTLTYPIGNADGFFPVQLLGVNESNTVLEMECVKDPSPQIPTTGLSADIDAVFNSRYWTLAVSNGPYTGAYISLSLTGVSSFLSDEAPVILEKDAGGTVKDLSNAAQTSDFATSKDKTGATGGTYAVASSKKVEIIIHRIITPNGDDVNETLFIQGIDFYKENKVTFMDRYGATYFEKSQFANYTSKSPQQLDFDYSKLNNGNYICTVEYTDTNGNVRKSKSQMITVIK
;
A
#
# COMPACT_ATOMS: atom_id res chain seq x y z
N MET A 1 37.38 43.09 52.35
CA MET A 1 35.93 43.14 52.04
C MET A 1 35.63 42.20 50.88
N ARG A 2 35.05 41.02 51.16
CA ARG A 2 34.57 40.08 50.12
C ARG A 2 33.13 40.48 49.77
N ARG A 3 32.87 40.81 48.51
CA ARG A 3 31.52 41.12 48.02
C ARG A 3 30.83 39.81 47.62
N PHE A 4 29.76 39.47 48.32
CA PHE A 4 28.83 38.40 47.94
C PHE A 4 27.85 38.96 46.90
N LEU A 5 27.79 38.35 45.72
CA LEU A 5 26.80 38.64 44.70
C LEU A 5 25.71 37.58 44.82
N ALA A 6 24.54 37.96 45.36
CA ALA A 6 23.37 37.08 45.42
C ALA A 6 22.58 37.21 44.12
N ALA A 7 22.65 36.20 43.26
CA ALA A 7 21.81 36.09 42.08
C ALA A 7 20.44 35.53 42.50
N PHE A 8 19.42 36.38 42.55
CA PHE A 8 18.02 35.95 42.67
C PHE A 8 17.54 35.47 41.30
N GLY A 9 17.45 34.15 41.11
CA GLY A 9 16.81 33.55 39.95
C GLY A 9 15.30 33.74 40.03
N LEU A 10 14.74 34.57 39.15
CA LEU A 10 13.30 34.72 38.99
C LEU A 10 12.76 33.46 38.28
N VAL A 11 12.22 32.51 39.05
CA VAL A 11 11.52 31.34 38.49
C VAL A 11 10.12 31.79 38.07
N GLY A 12 9.95 32.11 36.79
CA GLY A 12 8.62 32.35 36.22
C GLY A 12 7.87 31.03 36.08
N PHE A 13 6.87 30.79 36.93
CA PHE A 13 5.92 29.71 36.74
C PHE A 13 5.01 30.06 35.55
N ILE A 14 5.19 29.35 34.43
CA ILE A 14 4.24 29.42 33.31
C ILE A 14 3.07 28.53 33.69
N TYR A 15 1.94 29.12 34.07
CA TYR A 15 0.69 28.39 34.24
C TYR A 15 0.06 28.17 32.87
N SER A 16 0.01 26.92 32.40
CA SER A 16 -0.82 26.53 31.26
C SER A 16 -2.23 26.26 31.75
N ALA A 17 -3.23 27.00 31.25
CA ALA A 17 -4.63 26.67 31.48
C ALA A 17 -5.02 25.54 30.52
N GLU A 18 -5.51 24.43 31.05
CA GLU A 18 -6.05 23.31 30.28
C GLU A 18 -7.57 23.43 30.20
N ALA A 19 -8.11 23.46 28.98
CA ALA A 19 -9.56 23.41 28.77
C ALA A 19 -9.99 21.95 28.61
N GLN A 20 -10.98 21.50 29.38
CA GLN A 20 -11.54 20.15 29.30
C GLN A 20 -13.06 20.21 29.16
N ILE A 21 -13.64 19.29 28.38
CA ILE A 21 -15.08 19.00 28.40
C ILE A 21 -15.30 17.61 28.98
N VAL A 22 -16.13 17.55 30.03
CA VAL A 22 -16.58 16.31 30.66
C VAL A 22 -18.09 16.28 30.64
N VAL A 23 -18.65 15.26 30.00
CA VAL A 23 -20.08 14.96 30.12
C VAL A 23 -20.21 13.74 31.03
N SER A 24 -20.64 13.99 32.26
CA SER A 24 -20.80 12.96 33.30
C SER A 24 -21.97 12.02 32.97
N PRO A 25 -21.97 10.79 33.52
CA PRO A 25 -23.11 9.87 33.46
C PRO A 25 -24.44 10.58 33.76
N SER A 26 -25.48 10.27 32.99
CA SER A 26 -26.83 10.83 33.14
C SER A 26 -26.96 12.34 32.84
N THR A 27 -25.99 12.95 32.17
CA THR A 27 -26.09 14.32 31.66
C THR A 27 -26.57 14.31 30.21
N ALA A 28 -27.70 14.98 29.93
CA ALA A 28 -28.15 15.19 28.55
C ALA A 28 -27.48 16.44 27.98
N PHE A 29 -26.59 16.26 27.01
CA PHE A 29 -26.15 17.34 26.12
C PHE A 29 -26.84 17.10 24.78
N ALA A 30 -27.75 17.99 24.39
CA ALA A 30 -28.50 17.88 23.14
C ALA A 30 -28.29 19.13 22.30
N VAL A 31 -28.15 18.93 21.00
CA VAL A 31 -27.98 20.01 20.02
C VAL A 31 -29.29 20.16 19.26
N GLY A 32 -29.80 21.40 19.15
CA GLY A 32 -31.05 21.68 18.45
C GLY A 32 -30.92 21.53 16.94
N SER A 33 -32.03 21.32 16.25
CA SER A 33 -32.01 21.29 14.78
C SER A 33 -31.50 22.60 14.19
N SER A 34 -30.66 22.52 13.16
CA SER A 34 -30.03 23.68 12.49
C SER A 34 -29.04 24.48 13.35
N THR A 35 -28.61 23.96 14.50
CA THR A 35 -27.55 24.61 15.29
C THR A 35 -26.18 24.08 14.91
N ASN A 36 -25.22 25.00 14.77
CA ASN A 36 -23.80 24.67 14.59
C ASN A 36 -23.11 24.78 15.95
N VAL A 37 -22.57 23.67 16.44
CA VAL A 37 -21.82 23.62 17.70
C VAL A 37 -20.36 23.39 17.39
N VAL A 38 -19.51 24.32 17.81
CA VAL A 38 -18.06 24.18 17.72
C VAL A 38 -17.52 23.86 19.11
N ILE A 39 -16.89 22.70 19.24
CA ILE A 39 -16.21 22.25 20.44
C ILE A 39 -14.71 22.33 20.19
N ALA A 40 -14.04 23.23 20.92
CA ALA A 40 -12.60 23.42 20.85
C ALA A 40 -11.95 23.09 22.19
N THR A 41 -10.87 22.30 22.16
CA THR A 41 -10.13 21.91 23.38
C THR A 41 -8.63 21.82 23.14
N THR A 42 -7.87 22.00 24.22
CA THR A 42 -6.42 21.76 24.27
C THR A 42 -6.05 20.51 25.07
N ASP A 43 -7.01 19.91 25.79
CA ASP A 43 -6.81 18.68 26.57
C ASP A 43 -7.88 17.66 26.14
N LYS A 44 -8.49 16.91 27.06
CA LYS A 44 -9.39 15.78 26.76
C LYS A 44 -10.85 16.18 26.57
N ILE A 45 -11.55 15.32 25.83
CA ILE A 45 -13.01 15.23 25.76
C ILE A 45 -13.41 13.87 26.31
N ASP A 46 -14.19 13.83 27.39
CA ASP A 46 -14.66 12.57 27.97
C ASP A 46 -16.20 12.56 28.05
N ILE A 47 -16.81 11.73 27.21
CA ILE A 47 -18.26 11.56 27.08
C ILE A 47 -18.64 10.22 27.70
N ASN A 48 -19.08 10.25 28.95
CA ASN A 48 -19.47 9.06 29.73
C ASN A 48 -21.00 8.83 29.72
N SER A 49 -21.70 9.36 28.71
CA SER A 49 -23.14 9.18 28.50
C SER A 49 -23.46 9.12 27.01
N PRO A 50 -24.55 8.45 26.60
CA PRO A 50 -25.06 8.58 25.26
C PRO A 50 -25.38 10.06 24.97
N ILE A 51 -24.82 10.58 23.88
CA ILE A 51 -25.12 11.91 23.34
C ILE A 51 -25.58 11.72 21.91
N ASP A 52 -26.67 12.38 21.55
CA ASP A 52 -27.16 12.44 20.18
C ASP A 52 -26.89 13.83 19.60
N PHE A 53 -25.91 13.89 18.70
CA PHE A 53 -25.59 15.10 17.93
C PHE A 53 -26.33 15.14 16.59
N SER A 54 -27.08 14.10 16.21
CA SER A 54 -27.71 13.97 14.89
C SER A 54 -28.65 15.10 14.47
N PRO A 55 -29.34 15.84 15.39
CA PRO A 55 -30.18 16.95 14.95
C PRO A 55 -29.37 18.17 14.49
N GLY A 56 -28.12 18.33 14.96
CA GLY A 56 -27.28 19.50 14.72
C GLY A 56 -26.07 19.23 13.83
N HIS A 57 -25.27 20.27 13.62
CA HIS A 57 -23.96 20.17 12.98
C HIS A 57 -22.86 20.42 14.02
N VAL A 58 -22.02 19.42 14.27
CA VAL A 58 -21.05 19.46 15.38
C VAL A 58 -19.62 19.33 14.88
N ASP A 59 -18.81 20.33 15.20
CA ASP A 59 -17.42 20.48 14.77
C ASP A 59 -16.48 20.37 15.96
N PHE A 60 -15.53 19.46 15.89
CA PHE A 60 -14.50 19.28 16.91
C PHE A 60 -13.16 19.86 16.43
N HIS A 61 -12.55 20.72 17.23
CA HIS A 61 -11.27 21.37 16.95
C HIS A 61 -10.27 21.08 18.08
N LEU A 62 -9.21 20.34 17.78
CA LEU A 62 -8.24 19.84 18.75
C LEU A 62 -6.90 20.56 18.58
N PHE A 63 -6.44 21.25 19.63
CA PHE A 63 -5.26 22.14 19.57
C PHE A 63 -4.08 21.71 20.44
N GLY A 64 -4.27 20.83 21.42
CA GLY A 64 -3.22 20.44 22.37
C GLY A 64 -2.81 18.98 22.26
N ALA A 65 -2.95 18.23 23.34
CA ALA A 65 -2.75 16.79 23.37
C ALA A 65 -3.72 16.20 24.40
N GLY A 66 -4.25 15.01 24.17
CA GLY A 66 -5.23 14.45 25.10
C GLY A 66 -5.92 13.21 24.57
N THR A 67 -7.17 13.01 25.00
CA THR A 67 -8.01 11.87 24.62
C THR A 67 -9.36 12.35 24.14
N LEU A 68 -9.87 11.78 23.05
CA LEU A 68 -11.28 11.78 22.68
C LEU A 68 -11.87 10.47 23.16
N LYS A 69 -12.60 10.48 24.27
CA LYS A 69 -13.15 9.27 24.88
C LYS A 69 -14.67 9.28 24.87
N SER A 70 -15.27 8.18 24.45
CA SER A 70 -16.70 7.95 24.57
C SER A 70 -17.00 6.54 25.10
N THR A 71 -18.05 6.43 25.93
CA THR A 71 -18.57 5.13 26.40
C THR A 71 -19.72 4.60 25.53
N SER A 72 -20.12 5.36 24.51
CA SER A 72 -21.17 5.03 23.55
C SER A 72 -20.79 5.59 22.19
N PRO A 73 -21.33 5.05 21.08
CA PRO A 73 -21.03 5.57 19.75
C PRO A 73 -21.39 7.05 19.65
N ILE A 74 -20.47 7.85 19.13
CA ILE A 74 -20.65 9.29 18.91
C ILE A 74 -20.54 9.58 17.41
N THR A 75 -21.48 10.36 16.88
CA THR A 75 -21.43 10.86 15.50
C THR A 75 -21.23 12.37 15.52
N ILE A 76 -20.25 12.89 14.79
CA ILE A 76 -19.98 14.31 14.61
C ILE A 76 -19.84 14.63 13.12
N ASN A 77 -19.92 15.91 12.77
CA ASN A 77 -19.82 16.36 11.38
C ASN A 77 -18.37 16.50 10.96
N ASN A 78 -17.61 17.36 11.66
CA ASN A 78 -16.22 17.64 11.32
C ASN A 78 -15.28 17.38 12.49
N LEU A 79 -14.08 16.89 12.15
CA LEU A 79 -12.98 16.73 13.09
C LEU A 79 -11.73 17.41 12.53
N THR A 80 -11.28 18.48 13.18
CA THR A 80 -10.03 19.17 12.86
C THR A 80 -8.99 18.93 13.95
N ILE A 81 -7.81 18.46 13.56
CA ILE A 81 -6.64 18.37 14.44
C ILE A 81 -5.57 19.37 13.98
N ASN A 82 -5.29 20.34 14.84
CA ASN A 82 -4.21 21.31 14.70
C ASN A 82 -3.46 21.37 16.03
N ALA A 83 -3.05 20.17 16.46
CA ALA A 83 -2.55 19.87 17.78
C ALA A 83 -1.03 20.02 17.85
N VAL A 84 -0.53 20.52 18.98
CA VAL A 84 0.92 20.49 19.29
C VAL A 84 1.40 19.11 19.74
N GLY A 85 0.48 18.18 20.03
CA GLY A 85 0.78 16.78 20.35
C GLY A 85 -0.21 15.80 19.74
N ASN A 86 -0.39 14.66 20.39
CA ASN A 86 -1.23 13.57 19.88
C ASN A 86 -2.55 13.49 20.65
N TYR A 87 -3.58 13.02 19.97
CA TYR A 87 -4.88 12.73 20.56
C TYR A 87 -5.20 11.24 20.43
N ALA A 88 -5.41 10.56 21.55
CA ALA A 88 -5.90 9.18 21.53
C ALA A 88 -7.41 9.16 21.34
N VAL A 89 -7.91 8.35 20.39
CA VAL A 89 -9.33 8.16 20.11
C VAL A 89 -9.78 6.86 20.77
N LEU A 90 -10.60 6.97 21.81
CA LEU A 90 -11.14 5.89 22.60
C LEU A 90 -12.67 5.88 22.48
N GLY A 91 -13.27 4.71 22.32
CA GLY A 91 -14.67 4.53 21.95
C GLY A 91 -14.90 4.55 20.44
N GLN A 92 -16.17 4.59 20.05
CA GLN A 92 -16.59 4.56 18.65
C GLN A 92 -16.98 5.96 18.20
N TRP A 93 -16.23 6.51 17.25
CA TRP A 93 -16.40 7.85 16.72
C TRP A 93 -16.67 7.79 15.22
N THR A 94 -17.78 8.39 14.79
CA THR A 94 -18.14 8.52 13.39
C THR A 94 -18.05 9.99 12.97
N VAL A 95 -17.34 10.28 11.89
CA VAL A 95 -17.24 11.62 11.29
C VAL A 95 -17.93 11.60 9.93
N THR A 96 -18.95 12.44 9.75
CA THR A 96 -19.84 12.34 8.58
C THR A 96 -19.51 13.31 7.45
N ASP A 97 -18.77 14.39 7.71
CA ASP A 97 -18.51 15.43 6.70
C ASP A 97 -17.02 15.50 6.35
N ASP A 98 -16.16 15.98 7.25
CA ASP A 98 -14.72 16.15 6.98
C ASP A 98 -13.81 15.80 8.18
N ILE A 99 -12.63 15.27 7.87
CA ILE A 99 -11.50 15.15 8.81
C ILE A 99 -10.35 15.97 8.24
N ASN A 100 -9.93 17.00 8.97
CA ASN A 100 -8.88 17.91 8.57
C ASN A 100 -7.64 17.74 9.47
N LEU A 101 -6.58 17.11 8.95
CA LEU A 101 -5.34 16.85 9.66
C LEU A 101 -4.29 17.92 9.34
N VAL A 102 -4.17 18.91 10.23
CA VAL A 102 -3.26 20.07 10.06
C VAL A 102 -1.93 19.82 10.79
N LYS A 103 -1.98 19.47 12.07
CA LYS A 103 -0.82 19.16 12.93
C LYS A 103 -1.20 18.18 14.03
N GLY A 104 -0.27 17.32 14.43
CA GLY A 104 -0.47 16.32 15.48
C GLY A 104 -1.11 15.04 14.96
N LYS A 105 -1.05 13.95 15.74
CA LYS A 105 -1.52 12.63 15.31
C LYS A 105 -2.80 12.25 16.03
N LEU A 106 -3.73 11.62 15.31
CA LEU A 106 -4.83 10.88 15.92
C LEU A 106 -4.37 9.44 16.14
N ILE A 107 -4.29 9.00 17.39
CA ILE A 107 -3.89 7.65 17.76
C ILE A 107 -5.14 6.83 18.02
N VAL A 108 -5.45 5.89 17.14
CA VAL A 108 -6.54 4.93 17.33
C VAL A 108 -5.90 3.61 17.82
N PRO A 109 -6.29 3.06 18.97
CA PRO A 109 -5.74 1.78 19.42
C PRO A 109 -6.01 0.64 18.43
N THR A 110 -5.01 -0.20 18.18
CA THR A 110 -5.13 -1.34 17.27
C THR A 110 -6.23 -2.31 17.73
N ARG A 111 -7.08 -2.72 16.79
CA ARG A 111 -8.34 -3.43 17.05
C ARG A 111 -8.21 -4.80 17.70
N LEU A 112 -7.06 -5.46 17.57
CA LEU A 112 -6.80 -6.76 18.23
C LEU A 112 -6.99 -6.71 19.77
N ALA A 113 -6.97 -5.52 20.37
CA ALA A 113 -7.16 -5.31 21.80
C ALA A 113 -8.30 -4.33 22.16
N SER A 114 -9.07 -3.83 21.18
CA SER A 114 -10.04 -2.76 21.44
C SER A 114 -11.24 -2.74 20.50
N THR A 115 -12.36 -2.20 20.99
CA THR A 115 -13.54 -1.81 20.20
C THR A 115 -13.47 -0.36 19.72
N ASP A 116 -12.38 0.34 20.02
CA ASP A 116 -12.15 1.73 19.60
C ASP A 116 -12.14 1.80 18.07
N GLN A 117 -12.82 2.81 17.52
CA GLN A 117 -12.91 2.98 16.08
C GLN A 117 -13.07 4.45 15.73
N LEU A 118 -12.32 4.88 14.72
CA LEU A 118 -12.58 6.11 13.99
C LEU A 118 -13.13 5.74 12.61
N LEU A 119 -14.42 5.99 12.40
CA LEU A 119 -15.15 5.74 11.16
C LEU A 119 -15.40 7.07 10.44
N TYR A 120 -15.02 7.16 9.17
CA TYR A 120 -15.40 8.27 8.30
C TYR A 120 -16.46 7.81 7.29
N THR A 121 -17.57 8.55 7.18
CA THR A 121 -18.65 8.25 6.22
C THR A 121 -18.91 9.39 5.24
N GLY A 122 -18.08 10.43 5.28
CA GLY A 122 -18.26 11.60 4.43
C GLY A 122 -17.83 11.38 2.99
N ALA A 123 -18.19 12.35 2.15
CA ALA A 123 -17.97 12.24 0.72
C ALA A 123 -16.56 12.65 0.29
N ASN A 124 -15.89 13.54 1.03
CA ASN A 124 -14.63 14.15 0.62
C ASN A 124 -13.72 14.30 1.85
N LEU A 125 -12.85 13.32 2.07
CA LEU A 125 -11.87 13.38 3.15
C LEU A 125 -10.80 14.42 2.79
N GLY A 126 -10.66 15.48 3.60
CA GLY A 126 -9.73 16.57 3.36
C GLY A 126 -10.17 17.42 2.18
N ARG A 127 -11.15 18.31 2.40
CA ARG A 127 -11.81 19.14 1.38
C ARG A 127 -10.90 19.93 0.41
N ASN A 128 -9.58 19.98 0.65
CA ASN A 128 -8.57 20.71 -0.14
C ASN A 128 -7.38 19.86 -0.65
N GLY A 129 -7.38 18.52 -0.53
CA GLY A 129 -6.24 17.71 -0.99
C GLY A 129 -6.05 16.39 -0.24
N MET A 130 -4.82 15.88 -0.22
CA MET A 130 -4.50 14.69 0.59
C MET A 130 -4.74 15.04 2.08
N PRO A 131 -5.58 14.29 2.81
CA PRO A 131 -6.09 14.71 4.12
C PRO A 131 -5.06 14.68 5.25
N GLY A 132 -3.77 14.48 4.98
CA GLY A 132 -2.72 14.39 5.98
C GLY A 132 -1.34 14.68 5.40
N SER A 133 -0.34 14.67 6.28
CA SER A 133 1.08 14.92 5.99
C SER A 133 1.98 14.26 7.03
N ASP A 134 3.29 14.38 6.88
CA ASP A 134 4.26 13.96 7.91
C ASP A 134 4.05 14.65 9.27
N LEU A 135 3.38 15.81 9.29
CA LEU A 135 3.05 16.55 10.50
C LEU A 135 1.74 16.09 11.15
N SER A 136 0.84 15.46 10.38
CA SER A 136 -0.49 15.11 10.86
C SER A 136 -1.10 13.97 10.08
N TYR A 137 -1.33 12.86 10.78
CA TYR A 137 -1.86 11.62 10.21
C TYR A 137 -2.54 10.79 11.30
N ILE A 138 -3.25 9.74 10.88
CA ILE A 138 -3.88 8.77 11.77
C ILE A 138 -2.89 7.62 12.02
N GLN A 139 -2.56 7.37 13.28
CA GLN A 139 -1.75 6.24 13.70
C GLN A 139 -2.68 5.18 14.31
N GLY A 140 -2.84 4.05 13.62
CA GLY A 140 -3.78 2.98 13.99
C GLY A 140 -4.88 2.77 12.95
N PRO A 141 -5.88 1.93 13.24
CA PRO A 141 -6.92 1.58 12.28
C PRO A 141 -7.81 2.78 11.98
N PHE A 142 -8.07 3.00 10.70
CA PHE A 142 -8.98 4.01 10.20
C PHE A 142 -10.01 3.39 9.26
N ALA A 143 -11.28 3.44 9.65
CA ALA A 143 -12.38 2.89 8.88
C ALA A 143 -13.00 3.96 7.99
N GLN A 144 -13.30 3.60 6.75
CA GLN A 144 -14.07 4.43 5.83
C GLN A 144 -15.26 3.65 5.30
N LYS A 145 -16.41 4.32 5.24
CA LYS A 145 -17.61 3.83 4.57
C LYS A 145 -17.85 4.69 3.35
N ASP A 146 -17.77 4.09 2.17
CA ASP A 146 -18.10 4.85 0.97
C ASP A 146 -19.60 5.16 0.90
N SER A 147 -19.90 6.40 0.50
CA SER A 147 -21.25 6.90 0.26
C SER A 147 -21.59 7.00 -1.24
N LYS A 148 -20.63 6.84 -2.18
CA LYS A 148 -20.88 7.01 -3.63
C LYS A 148 -20.02 6.10 -4.56
N SER A 149 -20.70 5.36 -5.42
CA SER A 149 -20.28 4.20 -6.22
C SER A 149 -19.02 4.20 -7.11
N TYR A 150 -18.14 5.20 -7.12
CA TYR A 150 -16.88 5.15 -7.90
C TYR A 150 -15.79 6.06 -7.31
N LYS A 151 -15.36 5.80 -6.07
CA LYS A 151 -14.39 6.68 -5.39
C LYS A 151 -13.09 5.98 -5.05
N THR A 152 -12.00 6.73 -5.21
CA THR A 152 -10.73 6.44 -4.56
C THR A 152 -10.89 6.73 -3.07
N LEU A 153 -10.77 5.71 -2.22
CA LEU A 153 -10.68 5.89 -0.79
C LEU A 153 -9.23 6.19 -0.44
N THR A 154 -8.96 7.35 0.17
CA THR A 154 -7.62 7.75 0.59
C THR A 154 -7.51 7.66 2.10
N TYR A 155 -6.53 6.94 2.61
CA TYR A 155 -6.30 6.76 4.03
C TYR A 155 -5.05 7.56 4.44
N PRO A 156 -5.19 8.67 5.19
CA PRO A 156 -4.08 9.47 5.67
C PRO A 156 -3.47 8.83 6.93
N ILE A 157 -3.00 7.59 6.78
CA ILE A 157 -2.51 6.76 7.88
C ILE A 157 -0.98 6.72 7.91
N GLY A 158 -0.45 6.33 9.06
CA GLY A 158 0.97 6.12 9.28
C GLY A 158 1.20 5.28 10.53
N ASN A 159 2.45 5.13 10.90
CA ASN A 159 2.84 4.45 12.13
C ASN A 159 3.76 5.35 12.97
N ALA A 160 4.44 4.82 13.98
CA ALA A 160 5.36 5.60 14.81
C ALA A 160 6.53 6.22 14.01
N ASP A 161 6.92 5.58 12.91
CA ASP A 161 8.08 5.95 12.08
C ASP A 161 7.75 7.00 11.02
N GLY A 162 6.47 7.22 10.67
CA GLY A 162 6.09 8.26 9.71
C GLY A 162 4.69 8.15 9.12
N PHE A 163 4.42 9.03 8.16
CA PHE A 163 3.19 9.08 7.38
C PHE A 163 3.33 8.25 6.10
N PHE A 164 2.43 7.28 5.93
CA PHE A 164 2.50 6.28 4.87
C PHE A 164 1.11 6.06 4.27
N PRO A 165 0.58 7.06 3.54
CA PRO A 165 -0.78 7.02 3.04
C PRO A 165 -0.99 5.84 2.10
N VAL A 166 -2.24 5.40 1.99
CA VAL A 166 -2.67 4.34 1.07
C VAL A 166 -3.96 4.73 0.39
N GLN A 167 -4.14 4.31 -0.86
CA GLN A 167 -5.37 4.52 -1.60
C GLN A 167 -5.96 3.19 -2.08
N LEU A 168 -7.28 3.06 -2.03
CA LEU A 168 -8.03 2.00 -2.69
C LEU A 168 -8.80 2.61 -3.86
N LEU A 169 -8.50 2.18 -5.08
CA LEU A 169 -9.07 2.71 -6.32
C LEU A 169 -10.11 1.74 -6.88
N GLY A 170 -11.23 2.28 -7.36
CA GLY A 170 -12.29 1.49 -7.97
C GLY A 170 -13.11 0.67 -6.98
N VAL A 171 -13.26 1.16 -5.74
CA VAL A 171 -14.25 0.66 -4.79
C VAL A 171 -15.64 1.04 -5.32
N ASN A 172 -16.52 0.06 -5.52
CA ASN A 172 -17.81 0.27 -6.18
C ASN A 172 -19.01 -0.05 -5.27
N GLU A 173 -18.75 -0.68 -4.13
CA GLU A 173 -19.77 -1.15 -3.21
C GLU A 173 -20.20 -0.04 -2.27
N SER A 174 -21.49 0.31 -2.34
CA SER A 174 -22.10 1.22 -1.37
C SER A 174 -22.19 0.56 0.00
N ASN A 175 -22.01 1.34 1.06
CA ASN A 175 -22.16 0.91 2.46
C ASN A 175 -21.11 -0.06 2.99
N THR A 176 -20.09 -0.39 2.21
CA THR A 176 -18.98 -1.22 2.66
C THR A 176 -18.06 -0.42 3.55
N VAL A 177 -17.69 -0.98 4.70
CA VAL A 177 -16.79 -0.36 5.67
C VAL A 177 -15.42 -1.04 5.57
N LEU A 178 -14.48 -0.33 4.98
CA LEU A 178 -13.11 -0.77 4.76
C LEU A 178 -12.18 -0.07 5.76
N GLU A 179 -11.47 -0.86 6.54
CA GLU A 179 -10.56 -0.41 7.60
C GLU A 179 -9.12 -0.65 7.16
N MET A 180 -8.31 0.40 7.21
CA MET A 180 -6.89 0.33 6.89
C MET A 180 -6.03 0.73 8.09
N GLU A 181 -4.90 0.06 8.26
CA GLU A 181 -3.89 0.40 9.25
C GLU A 181 -2.49 0.27 8.63
N CYS A 182 -1.56 1.15 9.02
CA CYS A 182 -0.14 1.00 8.70
C CYS A 182 0.59 0.50 9.94
N VAL A 183 1.25 -0.66 9.83
CA VAL A 183 1.87 -1.36 10.96
C VAL A 183 3.31 -1.73 10.64
N LYS A 184 4.16 -1.80 11.66
CA LYS A 184 5.57 -2.23 11.50
C LYS A 184 5.69 -3.76 11.45
N ASP A 185 5.00 -4.43 12.37
CA ASP A 185 5.08 -5.87 12.54
C ASP A 185 3.66 -6.49 12.55
N PRO A 186 3.01 -6.64 11.37
CA PRO A 186 1.71 -7.29 11.31
C PRO A 186 1.85 -8.76 11.70
N SER A 187 0.87 -9.28 12.42
CA SER A 187 0.70 -10.73 12.53
C SER A 187 -0.46 -11.17 11.63
N PRO A 188 -0.22 -11.98 10.57
CA PRO A 188 1.06 -12.60 10.19
C PRO A 188 1.83 -11.83 9.10
N GLN A 189 3.16 -11.67 9.24
CA GLN A 189 4.02 -10.98 8.26
C GLN A 189 4.08 -11.67 6.89
N ILE A 190 4.29 -10.90 5.82
CA ILE A 190 4.62 -11.46 4.50
C ILE A 190 6.01 -12.13 4.59
N PRO A 191 6.14 -13.43 4.25
CA PRO A 191 7.41 -14.12 4.29
C PRO A 191 8.40 -13.50 3.31
N THR A 192 9.69 -13.53 3.66
CA THR A 192 10.78 -13.07 2.79
C THR A 192 11.37 -14.21 1.94
N THR A 193 10.81 -15.41 2.03
CA THR A 193 11.24 -16.61 1.30
C THR A 193 10.03 -17.36 0.73
N GLY A 194 10.25 -18.19 -0.29
CA GLY A 194 9.17 -18.92 -0.95
C GLY A 194 8.23 -18.03 -1.78
N LEU A 195 8.68 -16.80 -2.10
CA LEU A 195 8.00 -15.91 -3.02
C LEU A 195 8.21 -16.37 -4.46
N SER A 196 7.41 -15.82 -5.37
CA SER A 196 7.58 -16.03 -6.80
C SER A 196 9.00 -15.63 -7.25
N ALA A 197 9.53 -16.30 -8.26
CA ALA A 197 10.93 -16.16 -8.68
C ALA A 197 11.30 -14.74 -9.12
N ASP A 198 10.31 -13.99 -9.61
CA ASP A 198 10.37 -12.59 -10.05
C ASP A 198 10.40 -11.55 -8.91
N ILE A 199 10.36 -11.97 -7.65
CA ILE A 199 10.51 -11.10 -6.48
C ILE A 199 11.92 -11.27 -5.89
N ASP A 200 12.66 -10.18 -5.75
CA ASP A 200 14.01 -10.20 -5.15
C ASP A 200 13.95 -10.04 -3.63
N ALA A 201 13.28 -9.00 -3.15
CA ALA A 201 13.15 -8.70 -1.73
C ALA A 201 11.79 -8.09 -1.37
N VAL A 202 11.42 -8.17 -0.08
CA VAL A 202 10.22 -7.51 0.48
C VAL A 202 10.65 -6.38 1.40
N PHE A 203 10.06 -5.20 1.21
CA PHE A 203 10.25 -4.07 2.12
C PHE A 203 9.53 -4.34 3.44
N ASN A 204 10.29 -4.63 4.49
CA ASN A 204 9.78 -5.13 5.77
C ASN A 204 9.77 -4.08 6.89
N SER A 205 10.02 -2.80 6.58
CA SER A 205 9.96 -1.75 7.61
C SER A 205 8.53 -1.32 7.94
N ARG A 206 7.56 -1.66 7.08
CA ARG A 206 6.14 -1.43 7.31
C ARG A 206 5.28 -2.28 6.37
N TYR A 207 4.03 -2.40 6.76
CA TYR A 207 2.98 -3.11 6.05
C TYR A 207 1.68 -2.31 6.16
N TRP A 208 0.73 -2.60 5.28
CA TRP A 208 -0.62 -2.11 5.37
C TRP A 208 -1.57 -3.28 5.57
N THR A 209 -2.52 -3.16 6.48
CA THR A 209 -3.58 -4.16 6.64
C THR A 209 -4.89 -3.57 6.14
N LEU A 210 -5.67 -4.38 5.41
CA LEU A 210 -7.04 -4.09 5.01
C LEU A 210 -7.96 -5.08 5.70
N ALA A 211 -8.99 -4.58 6.36
CA ALA A 211 -10.09 -5.38 6.87
C ALA A 211 -11.42 -4.91 6.29
N VAL A 212 -12.26 -5.89 5.91
CA VAL A 212 -13.65 -5.64 5.52
C VAL A 212 -14.53 -5.86 6.74
N SER A 213 -14.97 -4.76 7.36
CA SER A 213 -15.68 -4.84 8.64
C SER A 213 -17.20 -4.91 8.49
N ASN A 214 -17.74 -4.46 7.36
CA ASN A 214 -19.17 -4.54 7.04
C ASN A 214 -19.40 -4.40 5.53
N GLY A 215 -20.44 -5.04 5.01
CA GLY A 215 -20.85 -4.95 3.60
C GLY A 215 -20.04 -5.82 2.63
N PRO A 216 -20.49 -5.94 1.37
CA PRO A 216 -19.78 -6.70 0.34
C PRO A 216 -18.52 -5.98 -0.14
N TYR A 217 -17.45 -6.70 -0.45
CA TYR A 217 -16.26 -6.13 -1.06
C TYR A 217 -15.75 -7.07 -2.15
N THR A 218 -15.61 -6.58 -3.38
CA THR A 218 -15.13 -7.39 -4.52
C THR A 218 -13.66 -7.12 -4.89
N GLY A 219 -12.95 -6.36 -4.05
CA GLY A 219 -11.57 -5.97 -4.29
C GLY A 219 -11.44 -4.63 -5.02
N ALA A 220 -10.32 -3.95 -4.78
CA ALA A 220 -9.95 -2.67 -5.36
C ALA A 220 -8.48 -2.71 -5.80
N TYR A 221 -8.06 -1.82 -6.69
CA TYR A 221 -6.62 -1.62 -6.89
C TYR A 221 -6.06 -0.88 -5.68
N ILE A 222 -4.91 -1.30 -5.18
CA ILE A 222 -4.30 -0.68 -3.99
C ILE A 222 -3.08 0.13 -4.40
N SER A 223 -2.95 1.34 -3.87
CA SER A 223 -1.83 2.23 -4.10
C SER A 223 -1.10 2.52 -2.80
N LEU A 224 0.13 2.02 -2.68
CA LEU A 224 0.95 2.09 -1.47
C LEU A 224 2.00 3.21 -1.59
N SER A 225 2.18 3.95 -0.49
CA SER A 225 3.20 5.00 -0.42
C SER A 225 4.63 4.45 -0.51
N LEU A 226 5.43 5.09 -1.37
CA LEU A 226 6.86 4.83 -1.57
C LEU A 226 7.77 5.69 -0.68
N THR A 227 7.22 6.43 0.29
CA THR A 227 8.01 7.24 1.23
C THR A 227 9.06 6.39 1.94
N GLY A 228 10.34 6.71 1.78
CA GLY A 228 11.44 5.94 2.38
C GLY A 228 11.70 4.55 1.76
N VAL A 229 11.16 4.25 0.58
CA VAL A 229 11.34 2.95 -0.12
C VAL A 229 12.37 3.06 -1.26
N SER A 230 12.71 4.26 -1.72
CA SER A 230 13.57 4.47 -2.88
C SER A 230 14.96 3.81 -2.75
N SER A 231 15.59 3.90 -1.58
CA SER A 231 16.88 3.25 -1.32
C SER A 231 16.80 1.73 -1.26
N PHE A 232 15.62 1.17 -0.96
CA PHE A 232 15.40 -0.26 -0.98
C PHE A 232 15.28 -0.77 -2.42
N LEU A 233 14.57 -0.05 -3.30
CA LEU A 233 14.31 -0.49 -4.66
C LEU A 233 15.56 -0.52 -5.55
N SER A 234 16.57 0.33 -5.33
CA SER A 234 17.86 0.26 -6.07
C SER A 234 17.74 0.14 -7.60
N ASP A 235 16.84 0.92 -8.22
CA ASP A 235 16.44 0.88 -9.64
C ASP A 235 15.54 -0.28 -10.09
N GLU A 236 15.12 -1.15 -9.17
CA GLU A 236 14.10 -2.17 -9.42
C GLU A 236 12.68 -1.59 -9.38
N ALA A 237 11.77 -2.24 -10.11
CA ALA A 237 10.37 -1.84 -10.12
C ALA A 237 9.71 -2.26 -8.79
N PRO A 238 8.84 -1.41 -8.20
CA PRO A 238 8.04 -1.81 -7.06
C PRO A 238 6.98 -2.82 -7.49
N VAL A 239 6.83 -3.87 -6.69
CA VAL A 239 5.76 -4.86 -6.79
C VAL A 239 4.92 -4.78 -5.52
N ILE A 240 3.61 -5.03 -5.62
CA ILE A 240 2.73 -5.08 -4.45
C ILE A 240 2.38 -6.52 -4.18
N LEU A 241 2.72 -6.97 -2.97
CA LEU A 241 2.34 -8.28 -2.48
C LEU A 241 1.10 -8.16 -1.60
N GLU A 242 0.19 -9.12 -1.73
CA GLU A 242 -0.91 -9.36 -0.81
C GLU A 242 -0.67 -10.69 -0.11
N LYS A 243 -0.88 -10.72 1.21
CA LYS A 243 -1.05 -11.95 1.97
C LYS A 243 -2.47 -12.00 2.51
N ASP A 244 -3.22 -13.00 2.08
CA ASP A 244 -4.59 -13.21 2.54
C ASP A 244 -4.66 -13.77 3.97
N ALA A 245 -5.86 -13.83 4.53
CA ALA A 245 -6.10 -14.38 5.87
C ALA A 245 -5.72 -15.87 6.00
N GLY A 246 -5.68 -16.62 4.90
CA GLY A 246 -5.21 -18.01 4.85
C GLY A 246 -3.68 -18.12 4.84
N GLY A 247 -2.97 -17.00 4.71
CA GLY A 247 -1.52 -16.94 4.65
C GLY A 247 -0.94 -17.11 3.25
N THR A 248 -1.79 -17.20 2.21
CA THR A 248 -1.33 -17.29 0.82
C THR A 248 -0.81 -15.93 0.39
N VAL A 249 0.40 -15.89 -0.17
CA VAL A 249 0.98 -14.68 -0.75
C VAL A 249 0.69 -14.66 -2.23
N LYS A 250 0.21 -13.52 -2.72
CA LYS A 250 -0.04 -13.23 -4.13
C LYS A 250 0.73 -11.99 -4.51
N ASP A 251 1.36 -12.04 -5.67
CA ASP A 251 1.78 -10.84 -6.38
C ASP A 251 0.55 -10.22 -7.04
N LEU A 252 0.26 -8.95 -6.75
CA LEU A 252 -0.84 -8.20 -7.38
C LEU A 252 -0.43 -7.55 -8.71
N SER A 253 0.51 -8.20 -9.39
CA SER A 253 1.20 -7.77 -10.59
C SER A 253 2.00 -6.48 -10.41
N ASN A 254 2.86 -6.21 -11.38
CA ASN A 254 3.71 -5.03 -11.38
C ASN A 254 2.92 -3.73 -11.26
N ALA A 255 3.36 -2.88 -10.34
CA ALA A 255 2.64 -1.69 -9.97
C ALA A 255 2.92 -0.53 -10.96
N ALA A 256 1.88 0.19 -11.36
CA ALA A 256 2.06 1.49 -11.99
C ALA A 256 2.70 2.44 -10.97
N GLN A 257 3.80 3.09 -11.35
CA GLN A 257 4.60 3.88 -10.42
C GLN A 257 4.51 5.38 -10.70
N THR A 258 4.38 6.15 -9.63
CA THR A 258 4.66 7.60 -9.56
C THR A 258 5.84 7.83 -8.60
N SER A 259 6.25 9.09 -8.38
CA SER A 259 7.30 9.38 -7.39
C SER A 259 6.91 8.94 -5.98
N ASP A 260 5.62 8.98 -5.65
CA ASP A 260 5.14 8.89 -4.27
C ASP A 260 4.38 7.59 -3.98
N PHE A 261 3.90 6.91 -5.04
CA PHE A 261 3.05 5.72 -4.93
C PHE A 261 3.39 4.66 -5.97
N ALA A 262 3.19 3.41 -5.57
CA ALA A 262 3.05 2.25 -6.45
C ALA A 262 1.60 1.76 -6.39
N THR A 263 0.94 1.57 -7.54
CA THR A 263 -0.45 1.11 -7.65
C THR A 263 -0.54 -0.28 -8.29
N SER A 264 -1.22 -1.23 -7.65
CA SER A 264 -1.36 -2.60 -8.14
C SER A 264 -2.08 -2.66 -9.48
N LYS A 265 -1.75 -3.67 -10.30
CA LYS A 265 -2.45 -3.94 -11.56
C LYS A 265 -3.58 -4.94 -11.39
N ASP A 266 -3.51 -5.79 -10.37
CA ASP A 266 -4.61 -6.66 -9.95
C ASP A 266 -5.32 -6.12 -8.71
N LYS A 267 -6.58 -6.52 -8.54
CA LYS A 267 -7.39 -6.15 -7.38
C LYS A 267 -6.96 -6.94 -6.15
N THR A 268 -7.08 -6.31 -4.99
CA THR A 268 -7.02 -6.96 -3.68
C THR A 268 -8.08 -8.06 -3.53
N GLY A 269 -7.87 -8.96 -2.59
CA GLY A 269 -8.85 -9.98 -2.20
C GLY A 269 -10.09 -9.41 -1.52
N ALA A 270 -11.23 -10.06 -1.75
CA ALA A 270 -12.55 -9.69 -1.22
C ALA A 270 -12.66 -9.67 0.32
N THR A 271 -11.70 -10.26 1.04
CA THR A 271 -11.67 -10.30 2.51
C THR A 271 -10.70 -9.29 3.12
N GLY A 272 -9.95 -8.56 2.30
CA GLY A 272 -8.75 -7.85 2.73
C GLY A 272 -7.57 -8.78 3.03
N GLY A 273 -6.48 -8.20 3.52
CA GLY A 273 -5.20 -8.88 3.72
C GLY A 273 -4.13 -7.96 4.28
N THR A 274 -2.89 -8.45 4.29
CA THR A 274 -1.69 -7.66 4.58
C THR A 274 -0.95 -7.37 3.29
N TYR A 275 -0.49 -6.14 3.10
CA TYR A 275 0.19 -5.68 1.90
C TYR A 275 1.58 -5.15 2.22
N ALA A 276 2.51 -5.38 1.31
CA ALA A 276 3.84 -4.79 1.33
C ALA A 276 4.28 -4.40 -0.06
N VAL A 277 5.24 -3.48 -0.10
CA VAL A 277 6.04 -3.22 -1.30
C VAL A 277 7.17 -4.25 -1.34
N ALA A 278 7.44 -4.78 -2.52
CA ALA A 278 8.56 -5.65 -2.82
C ALA A 278 9.34 -5.07 -4.01
N SER A 279 10.55 -5.56 -4.22
CA SER A 279 11.36 -5.20 -5.38
C SER A 279 11.31 -6.34 -6.41
N SER A 280 11.10 -5.97 -7.67
CA SER A 280 11.09 -6.94 -8.76
C SER A 280 12.51 -7.38 -9.09
N LYS A 281 12.75 -8.67 -9.24
CA LYS A 281 14.06 -9.18 -9.64
C LYS A 281 14.40 -8.74 -11.06
N LYS A 282 15.47 -7.98 -11.22
CA LYS A 282 16.01 -7.64 -12.54
C LYS A 282 16.78 -8.84 -13.11
N VAL A 283 16.13 -9.59 -13.99
CA VAL A 283 16.77 -10.71 -14.69
C VAL A 283 17.20 -10.31 -16.10
N GLU A 284 18.48 -10.46 -16.41
CA GLU A 284 18.96 -10.22 -17.77
C GLU A 284 18.56 -11.38 -18.69
N ILE A 285 17.98 -11.05 -19.85
CA ILE A 285 17.77 -12.02 -20.94
C ILE A 285 19.08 -12.24 -21.67
N ILE A 286 19.63 -13.45 -21.54
CA ILE A 286 20.85 -13.86 -22.25
C ILE A 286 20.51 -14.97 -23.24
N ILE A 287 20.63 -14.64 -24.52
CA ILE A 287 20.48 -15.62 -25.60
C ILE A 287 21.82 -16.33 -25.80
N HIS A 288 21.85 -17.66 -25.61
CA HIS A 288 23.07 -18.43 -25.83
C HIS A 288 23.42 -18.48 -27.33
N ARG A 289 24.71 -18.39 -27.64
CA ARG A 289 25.21 -18.16 -29.00
C ARG A 289 25.45 -19.41 -29.82
N ILE A 290 25.26 -20.60 -29.25
CA ILE A 290 25.61 -21.85 -29.90
C ILE A 290 24.48 -22.86 -29.74
N ILE A 291 24.20 -23.58 -30.82
CA ILE A 291 23.36 -24.77 -30.84
C ILE A 291 24.17 -25.89 -31.51
N THR A 292 24.30 -27.03 -30.85
CA THR A 292 24.99 -28.22 -31.34
C THR A 292 24.03 -29.40 -31.37
N PRO A 293 23.18 -29.53 -32.42
CA PRO A 293 22.16 -30.57 -32.46
C PRO A 293 22.77 -31.90 -32.96
N ASN A 294 23.75 -32.44 -32.22
CA ASN A 294 24.57 -33.61 -32.60
C ASN A 294 24.22 -34.90 -31.80
N GLY A 295 23.28 -34.81 -30.84
CA GLY A 295 22.85 -35.93 -30.00
C GLY A 295 23.75 -36.22 -28.80
N ASP A 296 24.60 -35.28 -28.38
CA ASP A 296 25.46 -35.38 -27.19
C ASP A 296 24.83 -34.81 -25.90
N ASP A 297 23.57 -34.34 -25.98
CA ASP A 297 22.79 -33.76 -24.87
C ASP A 297 23.36 -32.42 -24.34
N VAL A 298 24.20 -31.74 -25.11
CA VAL A 298 24.79 -30.44 -24.78
C VAL A 298 24.45 -29.42 -25.87
N ASN A 299 23.81 -28.31 -25.48
CA ASN A 299 23.38 -27.23 -26.39
C ASN A 299 22.57 -27.68 -27.61
N GLU A 300 21.79 -28.76 -27.50
CA GLU A 300 21.01 -29.35 -28.60
C GLU A 300 19.90 -28.43 -29.12
N THR A 301 19.44 -27.48 -28.30
CA THR A 301 18.31 -26.59 -28.59
C THR A 301 18.64 -25.14 -28.25
N LEU A 302 17.79 -24.22 -28.71
CA LEU A 302 17.85 -22.82 -28.29
C LEU A 302 17.60 -22.72 -26.78
N PHE A 303 18.56 -22.12 -26.08
CA PHE A 303 18.44 -21.81 -24.66
C PHE A 303 18.58 -20.31 -24.43
N ILE A 304 17.60 -19.72 -23.74
CA ILE A 304 17.55 -18.30 -23.39
C ILE A 304 17.49 -18.21 -21.87
N GLN A 305 18.59 -17.83 -21.26
CA GLN A 305 18.66 -17.63 -19.82
C GLN A 305 17.77 -16.44 -19.42
N GLY A 306 16.98 -16.63 -18.36
CA GLY A 306 16.10 -15.59 -17.81
C GLY A 306 14.72 -15.50 -18.48
N ILE A 307 14.46 -16.24 -19.57
CA ILE A 307 13.17 -16.15 -20.28
C ILE A 307 11.97 -16.55 -19.42
N ASP A 308 12.19 -17.47 -18.48
CA ASP A 308 11.15 -18.02 -17.60
C ASP A 308 10.58 -16.98 -16.62
N PHE A 309 11.26 -15.85 -16.42
CA PHE A 309 10.78 -14.72 -15.61
C PHE A 309 9.80 -13.81 -16.35
N TYR A 310 9.64 -14.01 -17.67
CA TYR A 310 8.81 -13.16 -18.52
C TYR A 310 7.74 -13.99 -19.20
N LYS A 311 6.60 -14.20 -18.52
CA LYS A 311 5.48 -15.00 -19.03
C LYS A 311 4.96 -14.48 -20.38
N GLU A 312 4.87 -13.16 -20.51
CA GLU A 312 4.54 -12.47 -21.75
C GLU A 312 5.80 -12.22 -22.57
N ASN A 313 6.31 -13.28 -23.21
CA ASN A 313 7.45 -13.21 -24.12
C ASN A 313 7.10 -13.73 -25.52
N LYS A 314 7.94 -13.40 -26.48
CA LYS A 314 7.88 -13.84 -27.87
C LYS A 314 9.30 -14.03 -28.39
N VAL A 315 9.59 -15.22 -28.88
CA VAL A 315 10.88 -15.56 -29.48
C VAL A 315 10.71 -15.74 -30.97
N THR A 316 11.50 -15.02 -31.74
CA THR A 316 11.58 -15.16 -33.20
C THR A 316 12.97 -15.66 -33.57
N PHE A 317 13.03 -16.78 -34.28
CA PHE A 317 14.26 -17.42 -34.74
C PHE A 317 14.30 -17.43 -36.26
N MET A 318 15.35 -16.84 -36.83
CA MET A 318 15.48 -16.55 -38.26
C MET A 318 16.83 -17.03 -38.79
N ASP A 319 16.94 -17.24 -40.10
CA ASP A 319 18.23 -17.43 -40.74
C ASP A 319 19.02 -16.12 -40.88
N ARG A 320 20.24 -16.22 -41.45
CA ARG A 320 21.10 -15.06 -41.76
C ARG A 320 20.51 -14.06 -42.77
N TYR A 321 19.45 -14.43 -43.49
CA TYR A 321 18.78 -13.60 -44.48
C TYR A 321 17.45 -13.01 -43.96
N GLY A 322 17.06 -13.33 -42.71
CA GLY A 322 15.83 -12.86 -42.08
C GLY A 322 14.61 -13.73 -42.36
N ALA A 323 14.76 -14.92 -42.97
CA ALA A 323 13.66 -15.86 -43.12
C ALA A 323 13.36 -16.54 -41.77
N THR A 324 12.12 -16.41 -41.31
CA THR A 324 11.66 -16.98 -40.03
C THR A 324 11.55 -18.51 -40.12
N TYR A 325 12.24 -19.19 -39.21
CA TYR A 325 12.08 -20.62 -38.99
C TYR A 325 10.93 -20.90 -38.02
N PHE A 326 10.87 -20.14 -36.93
CA PHE A 326 9.72 -20.14 -36.04
C PHE A 326 9.56 -18.81 -35.30
N GLU A 327 8.33 -18.59 -34.87
CA GLU A 327 7.94 -17.53 -33.97
C GLU A 327 7.04 -18.14 -32.90
N LYS A 328 7.39 -17.94 -31.63
CA LYS A 328 6.68 -18.56 -30.51
C LYS A 328 6.41 -17.54 -29.42
N SER A 329 5.13 -17.29 -29.15
CA SER A 329 4.68 -16.58 -27.95
C SER A 329 4.75 -17.53 -26.74
N GLN A 330 4.99 -16.95 -25.56
CA GLN A 330 5.17 -17.67 -24.31
C GLN A 330 6.22 -18.79 -24.45
N PHE A 331 7.35 -18.45 -25.08
CA PHE A 331 8.46 -19.39 -25.24
C PHE A 331 8.98 -19.75 -23.84
N ALA A 332 9.20 -21.05 -23.64
CA ALA A 332 9.86 -21.61 -22.47
C ALA A 332 11.03 -22.46 -22.95
N ASN A 333 12.11 -22.47 -22.19
CA ASN A 333 13.24 -23.36 -22.48
C ASN A 333 12.79 -24.82 -22.44
N TYR A 334 13.34 -25.64 -23.34
CA TYR A 334 13.02 -27.06 -23.36
C TYR A 334 13.60 -27.76 -22.13
N THR A 335 12.76 -28.55 -21.45
CA THR A 335 13.17 -29.36 -20.29
C THR A 335 13.87 -30.65 -20.70
N SER A 336 13.61 -31.15 -21.91
CA SER A 336 14.32 -32.28 -22.49
C SER A 336 15.41 -31.80 -23.44
N LYS A 337 16.54 -32.48 -23.41
CA LYS A 337 17.74 -32.14 -24.19
C LYS A 337 17.70 -32.69 -25.62
N SER A 338 16.63 -33.36 -26.03
CA SER A 338 16.54 -33.89 -27.39
C SER A 338 16.50 -32.75 -28.42
N PRO A 339 17.24 -32.84 -29.54
CA PRO A 339 17.15 -31.87 -30.63
C PRO A 339 15.80 -31.94 -31.38
N GLN A 340 15.06 -33.06 -31.25
CA GLN A 340 13.68 -33.19 -31.75
C GLN A 340 12.68 -32.83 -30.66
N GLN A 341 11.92 -31.76 -30.88
CA GLN A 341 10.84 -31.32 -29.99
C GLN A 341 9.50 -31.30 -30.74
N LEU A 342 8.40 -31.30 -29.98
CA LEU A 342 7.02 -31.32 -30.52
C LEU A 342 6.76 -30.25 -31.60
N ASP A 343 7.40 -29.07 -31.47
CA ASP A 343 7.09 -27.90 -32.29
C ASP A 343 8.20 -27.53 -33.29
N PHE A 344 9.45 -27.94 -33.05
CA PHE A 344 10.59 -27.60 -33.90
C PHE A 344 11.70 -28.64 -33.75
N ASP A 345 12.32 -29.01 -34.88
CA ASP A 345 13.39 -29.99 -34.93
C ASP A 345 14.71 -29.29 -35.28
N TYR A 346 15.54 -29.06 -34.26
CA TYR A 346 16.82 -28.38 -34.40
C TYR A 346 17.84 -29.20 -35.21
N SER A 347 17.66 -30.53 -35.31
CA SER A 347 18.52 -31.39 -36.12
C SER A 347 18.40 -31.14 -37.62
N LYS A 348 17.34 -30.43 -38.06
CA LYS A 348 17.13 -30.02 -39.47
C LYS A 348 17.81 -28.70 -39.83
N LEU A 349 18.36 -27.97 -38.86
CA LEU A 349 19.12 -26.76 -39.14
C LEU A 349 20.41 -27.10 -39.90
N ASN A 350 20.85 -26.22 -40.79
CA ASN A 350 22.14 -26.38 -41.47
C ASN A 350 23.23 -25.71 -40.63
N ASN A 351 24.48 -26.14 -40.80
CA ASN A 351 25.61 -25.43 -40.21
C ASN A 351 25.62 -23.99 -40.73
N GLY A 352 25.68 -23.02 -39.82
CA GLY A 352 25.59 -21.62 -40.21
C GLY A 352 25.22 -20.69 -39.06
N ASN A 353 24.98 -19.44 -39.44
CA ASN A 353 24.57 -18.39 -38.50
C ASN A 353 23.09 -18.08 -38.66
N TYR A 354 22.45 -17.90 -37.51
CA TYR A 354 21.03 -17.64 -37.32
C TYR A 354 20.88 -16.39 -36.45
N ILE A 355 19.70 -15.79 -36.46
CA ILE A 355 19.37 -14.62 -35.66
C ILE A 355 18.23 -14.97 -34.73
N CYS A 356 18.42 -14.74 -33.44
CA CYS A 356 17.36 -14.84 -32.44
C CYS A 356 17.06 -13.46 -31.87
N THR A 357 15.77 -13.16 -31.77
CA THR A 357 15.26 -11.98 -31.07
C THR A 357 14.23 -12.40 -30.05
N VAL A 358 14.29 -11.78 -28.88
CA VAL A 358 13.30 -11.96 -27.82
C VAL A 358 12.60 -10.63 -27.61
N GLU A 359 11.28 -10.66 -27.68
CA GLU A 359 10.41 -9.58 -27.23
C GLU A 359 9.78 -10.03 -25.91
N TYR A 360 9.79 -9.19 -24.89
CA TYR A 360 9.23 -9.52 -23.58
C TYR A 360 8.65 -8.29 -22.92
N THR A 361 7.63 -8.47 -22.10
CA THR A 361 7.09 -7.39 -21.26
C THR A 361 7.87 -7.37 -19.96
N ASP A 362 8.59 -6.28 -19.69
CA ASP A 362 9.36 -6.13 -18.46
C ASP A 362 8.46 -5.98 -17.22
N THR A 363 9.10 -5.93 -16.05
CA THR A 363 8.40 -5.74 -14.77
C THR A 363 7.75 -4.37 -14.62
N ASN A 364 7.83 -3.49 -15.60
CA ASN A 364 7.10 -2.22 -15.61
C ASN A 364 5.95 -2.22 -16.64
N GLY A 365 5.64 -3.37 -17.24
CA GLY A 365 4.65 -3.47 -18.30
C GLY A 365 5.14 -2.93 -19.65
N ASN A 366 6.42 -2.57 -19.79
CA ASN A 366 6.96 -2.08 -21.05
C ASN A 366 7.39 -3.24 -21.93
N VAL A 367 6.99 -3.20 -23.19
CA VAL A 367 7.51 -4.14 -24.19
C VAL A 367 8.98 -3.79 -24.47
N ARG A 368 9.85 -4.74 -24.17
CA ARG A 368 11.27 -4.70 -24.46
C ARG A 368 11.58 -5.66 -25.60
N LYS A 369 12.59 -5.29 -26.39
CA LYS A 369 13.21 -6.18 -27.35
C LYS A 369 14.65 -6.38 -26.91
N SER A 370 15.04 -7.63 -26.68
CA SER A 370 16.43 -7.96 -26.43
C SER A 370 17.27 -7.60 -27.65
N LYS A 371 18.56 -7.37 -27.43
CA LYS A 371 19.51 -7.21 -28.53
C LYS A 371 19.48 -8.48 -29.38
N SER A 372 19.23 -8.33 -30.68
CA SER A 372 19.33 -9.44 -31.62
C SER A 372 20.68 -10.15 -31.45
N GLN A 373 20.61 -11.45 -31.22
CA GLN A 373 21.80 -12.25 -30.99
C GLN A 373 22.00 -13.21 -32.16
N MET A 374 23.20 -13.18 -32.72
CA MET A 374 23.63 -14.17 -33.69
C MET A 374 23.91 -15.49 -32.97
N ILE A 375 23.36 -16.58 -33.51
CA ILE A 375 23.51 -17.93 -33.00
C ILE A 375 24.19 -18.78 -34.08
N THR A 376 25.24 -19.48 -33.72
CA THR A 376 25.95 -20.40 -34.61
C THR A 376 25.45 -21.81 -34.36
N VAL A 377 25.01 -22.47 -35.43
CA VAL A 377 24.66 -23.89 -35.43
C VAL A 377 25.83 -24.69 -35.98
N ILE A 378 26.28 -25.69 -35.23
CA ILE A 378 27.38 -26.59 -35.60
C ILE A 378 26.96 -28.02 -35.29
N LYS A 379 27.00 -28.92 -36.27
CA LYS A 379 26.78 -30.35 -36.08
C LYS A 379 28.07 -31.12 -35.92
#